data_AF-A0A7M5TRF9-F1
#
_entry.id   AF-A0A7M5TRF9-F1
#
_cell.length_a   1.000
_cell.length_b   1.000
_cell.length_c   1.000
_cell.angle_alpha   90.00
_cell.angle_beta   90.00
_cell.angle_gamma   90.00
#
_symmetry.space_group_name_H-M   'P 1'
#
loop_
_entity.id
_entity.type
_entity.pdbx_description
1 polymer ?
#
loop_
_entity_poly.entity_id
_entity_poly.type
_entity_poly.pdbx_seq_one_letter_code
_entity_poly.pdbx_strand_id
1 'polypeptide(L)'
;MKVMLAIAFLLSLMKTIHTCGTSTHISIAHEAATFYQGPLDAKVDYASLIQKHQDAFVAGNPYPDAMYPSVCFGGKYHEVAEDTHWAPFLNATVNYIRRKYPQPWDEATEKLVAFTFGYISHQVADISWHSLAGFKQGFIQAMANVNFHGVFDKAHTDADIGGDMLTQFDNSDDPIGSNTWYVPVDDLYEIYKEFYGGNQTIPKTVIELCSELLYIEYIAEKFAGAKIFKPFVKKSPFLLNQLDNYFLGGIHDMAAWTSKIWNETVFMLEHGTSACNMERSTMHVNCTGYLPAHNGQSVMARKNPGRGYPHKNGGWSYNDVHKTKSLRGVYFTPGDKMAEYITGATEKRKKVLGQTETSEHSYSQIGKSMEEIKTPDDTYYLVISAPTYSDLGRPSIGKVWFI
;
A
#
# COMPACT_ATOMS: atom_id res chain seq x y z
N MET A 1 0.59 -46.55 -6.20
CA MET A 1 -0.20 -45.60 -7.02
C MET A 1 -1.24 -44.81 -6.22
N LYS A 2 -2.00 -45.40 -5.28
CA LYS A 2 -3.01 -44.68 -4.47
C LYS A 2 -2.44 -43.68 -3.45
N VAL A 3 -1.23 -43.91 -2.93
CA VAL A 3 -0.55 -42.98 -1.98
C VAL A 3 0.01 -41.73 -2.69
N MET A 4 0.47 -41.86 -3.93
CA MET A 4 0.94 -40.69 -4.71
C MET A 4 -0.20 -39.79 -5.18
N LEU A 5 -1.39 -40.33 -5.49
CA LEU A 5 -2.57 -39.52 -5.79
C LEU A 5 -3.06 -38.74 -4.56
N ALA A 6 -2.97 -39.32 -3.35
CA ALA A 6 -3.36 -38.63 -2.12
C ALA A 6 -2.42 -37.47 -1.77
N ILE A 7 -1.11 -37.63 -2.02
CA ILE A 7 -0.11 -36.56 -1.81
C ILE A 7 -0.28 -35.44 -2.86
N ALA A 8 -0.57 -35.78 -4.12
CA ALA A 8 -0.87 -34.79 -5.16
C ALA A 8 -2.20 -34.04 -4.91
N PHE A 9 -3.19 -34.69 -4.31
CA PHE A 9 -4.46 -34.06 -3.93
C PHE A 9 -4.34 -33.18 -2.68
N LEU A 10 -3.48 -33.55 -1.72
CA LEU A 10 -3.16 -32.72 -0.54
C LEU A 10 -2.29 -31.50 -0.90
N LEU A 11 -1.36 -31.63 -1.86
CA LEU A 11 -0.58 -30.50 -2.39
C LEU A 11 -1.41 -29.56 -3.28
N SER A 12 -2.53 -30.03 -3.84
CA SER A 12 -3.49 -29.23 -4.62
C SER A 12 -4.43 -28.36 -3.77
N LEU A 13 -4.45 -28.55 -2.44
CA LEU A 13 -5.35 -27.82 -1.53
C LEU A 13 -4.69 -26.60 -0.86
N MET A 14 -3.42 -26.33 -1.12
CA MET A 14 -2.76 -25.08 -0.69
C MET A 14 -2.74 -24.09 -1.84
N LYS A 15 -3.91 -23.51 -2.14
CA LYS A 15 -3.98 -22.27 -2.94
C LYS A 15 -3.44 -21.16 -2.06
N THR A 16 -2.24 -20.73 -2.41
CA THR A 16 -1.44 -19.81 -1.63
C THR A 16 -1.89 -18.40 -2.09
N ILE A 17 -2.65 -17.72 -1.23
CA ILE A 17 -3.12 -16.35 -1.46
C ILE A 17 -2.08 -15.44 -0.82
N HIS A 18 -1.68 -14.40 -1.55
CA HIS A 18 -0.40 -13.72 -1.41
C HIS A 18 -0.64 -12.21 -1.42
N THR A 19 -0.06 -11.54 -0.43
CA THR A 19 0.05 -10.09 -0.32
C THR A 19 1.18 -9.64 -1.21
N CYS A 20 0.92 -8.64 -2.03
CA CYS A 20 1.89 -7.96 -2.86
C CYS A 20 1.34 -6.54 -3.04
N GLY A 21 2.19 -5.51 -3.12
CA GLY A 21 1.76 -4.11 -3.23
C GLY A 21 2.10 -3.26 -2.00
N THR A 22 2.83 -3.78 -1.01
CA THR A 22 3.09 -3.11 0.28
C THR A 22 3.73 -1.74 0.07
N SER A 23 4.85 -1.69 -0.65
CA SER A 23 5.56 -0.44 -0.94
C SER A 23 4.76 0.50 -1.84
N THR A 24 4.01 -0.06 -2.80
CA THR A 24 3.15 0.69 -3.71
C THR A 24 2.05 1.43 -2.95
N HIS A 25 1.36 0.76 -2.02
CA HIS A 25 0.34 1.38 -1.17
C HIS A 25 0.90 2.47 -0.27
N ILE A 26 2.11 2.27 0.27
CA ILE A 26 2.81 3.30 1.05
C ILE A 26 3.11 4.52 0.15
N SER A 27 3.61 4.31 -1.07
CA SER A 27 3.91 5.41 -2.01
C SER A 27 2.68 6.24 -2.36
N ILE A 28 1.56 5.59 -2.67
CA ILE A 28 0.28 6.25 -2.95
C ILE A 28 -0.15 7.13 -1.77
N ALA A 29 -0.04 6.60 -0.55
CA ALA A 29 -0.44 7.32 0.64
C ALA A 29 0.48 8.50 0.94
N HIS A 30 1.79 8.36 0.70
CA HIS A 30 2.75 9.46 0.83
C HIS A 30 2.51 10.55 -0.22
N GLU A 31 2.22 10.19 -1.46
CA GLU A 31 1.83 11.14 -2.51
C GLU A 31 0.57 11.91 -2.09
N ALA A 32 -0.46 11.20 -1.61
CA ALA A 32 -1.68 11.83 -1.08
C ALA A 32 -1.38 12.77 0.10
N ALA A 33 -0.55 12.34 1.05
CA ALA A 33 -0.17 13.12 2.23
C ALA A 33 0.64 14.37 1.90
N THR A 34 1.43 14.34 0.83
CA THR A 34 2.25 15.47 0.38
C THR A 34 1.41 16.67 -0.05
N PHE A 35 0.27 16.41 -0.70
CA PHE A 35 -0.61 17.47 -1.21
C PHE A 35 -1.86 17.69 -0.37
N TYR A 36 -2.06 16.91 0.69
CA TYR A 36 -3.23 17.00 1.56
C TYR A 36 -3.12 18.17 2.54
N GLN A 37 -4.09 19.08 2.47
CA GLN A 37 -4.21 20.23 3.38
C GLN A 37 -5.36 20.04 4.40
N GLY A 38 -6.23 19.06 4.18
CA GLY A 38 -7.45 18.86 4.95
C GLY A 38 -8.49 19.97 4.78
N PRO A 39 -9.70 19.80 5.37
CA PRO A 39 -10.71 20.84 5.40
C PRO A 39 -10.29 22.01 6.31
N LEU A 40 -10.43 23.24 5.82
CA LEU A 40 -10.04 24.47 6.55
C LEU A 40 -10.83 24.70 7.83
N ASP A 41 -12.04 24.16 7.92
CA ASP A 41 -12.98 24.30 9.03
C ASP A 41 -12.90 23.15 10.04
N ALA A 42 -12.00 22.19 9.83
CA ALA A 42 -11.80 21.07 10.74
C ALA A 42 -11.26 21.54 12.10
N LYS A 43 -11.73 20.91 13.18
CA LYS A 43 -11.28 21.18 14.55
C LYS A 43 -9.86 20.67 14.84
N VAL A 44 -9.47 19.63 14.11
CA VAL A 44 -8.16 18.99 14.20
C VAL A 44 -7.42 19.25 12.89
N ASP A 45 -6.15 19.62 12.98
CA ASP A 45 -5.27 19.67 11.82
C ASP A 45 -4.88 18.24 11.43
N TYR A 46 -5.71 17.60 10.60
CA TYR A 46 -5.52 16.23 10.16
C TYR A 46 -4.28 16.06 9.28
N ALA A 47 -3.88 17.09 8.52
CA ALA A 47 -2.67 17.04 7.71
C ALA A 47 -1.42 16.95 8.62
N SER A 48 -1.33 17.83 9.61
CA SER A 48 -0.25 17.79 10.61
C SER A 48 -0.28 16.50 11.45
N LEU A 49 -1.47 15.98 11.77
CA LEU A 49 -1.63 14.72 12.50
C LEU A 49 -1.03 13.54 11.73
N ILE A 50 -1.30 13.43 10.41
CA ILE A 50 -0.72 12.40 9.55
C ILE A 50 0.80 12.52 9.52
N GLN A 51 1.33 13.74 9.33
CA GLN A 51 2.78 13.99 9.28
C GLN A 51 3.49 13.69 10.61
N LYS A 52 2.82 13.94 11.74
CA LYS A 52 3.35 13.66 13.08
C LYS A 52 3.44 12.16 13.37
N HIS A 53 2.48 11.37 12.90
CA HIS A 53 2.32 9.95 13.25
C HIS A 53 2.59 9.01 12.07
N GLN A 54 3.73 9.22 11.41
CA GLN A 54 4.16 8.40 10.27
C GLN A 54 4.39 6.92 10.65
N ASP A 55 4.71 6.63 11.91
CA ASP A 55 4.81 5.26 12.42
C ASP A 55 3.49 4.49 12.31
N ALA A 56 2.37 5.15 12.62
CA ALA A 56 1.04 4.58 12.52
C ALA A 56 0.45 4.69 11.11
N PHE A 57 0.64 5.83 10.45
CA PHE A 57 0.14 6.07 9.10
C PHE A 57 0.70 5.06 8.09
N VAL A 58 2.03 4.86 8.08
CA VAL A 58 2.69 3.92 7.16
C VAL A 58 2.29 2.48 7.46
N ALA A 59 2.19 2.11 8.74
CA ALA A 59 1.73 0.78 9.15
C ALA A 59 0.28 0.51 8.74
N GLY A 60 -0.54 1.56 8.68
CA GLY A 60 -1.92 1.50 8.23
C GLY A 60 -2.04 1.21 6.74
N ASN A 61 -1.10 1.67 5.91
CA ASN A 61 -1.21 1.56 4.45
C ASN A 61 -1.45 0.12 4.00
N PRO A 62 -0.53 -0.84 4.19
CA PRO A 62 -0.74 -2.19 3.72
C PRO A 62 -1.63 -3.02 4.68
N TYR A 63 -2.14 -2.45 5.76
CA TYR A 63 -2.83 -3.22 6.81
C TYR A 63 -4.02 -4.08 6.34
N PRO A 64 -4.87 -3.63 5.38
CA PRO A 64 -5.94 -4.48 4.87
C PRO A 64 -5.45 -5.85 4.39
N ASP A 65 -4.21 -5.91 3.90
CA ASP A 65 -3.56 -7.13 3.44
C ASP A 65 -3.00 -8.03 4.55
N ALA A 66 -2.85 -7.53 5.78
CA ALA A 66 -2.10 -8.23 6.83
C ALA A 66 -2.56 -9.69 7.07
N MET A 67 -3.85 -9.98 6.90
CA MET A 67 -4.44 -11.30 7.16
C MET A 67 -4.72 -12.15 5.91
N TYR A 68 -4.35 -11.69 4.72
CA TYR A 68 -4.40 -12.48 3.48
C TYR A 68 -3.32 -13.55 3.32
N PRO A 69 -2.07 -13.41 3.82
CA PRO A 69 -1.06 -14.41 3.58
C PRO A 69 -1.48 -15.74 4.21
N SER A 70 -1.41 -16.84 3.48
CA SER A 70 -1.70 -18.16 4.07
C SER A 70 -0.70 -18.56 5.17
N VAL A 71 0.47 -17.90 5.25
CA VAL A 71 1.41 -18.02 6.38
C VAL A 71 0.86 -17.42 7.68
N CYS A 72 -0.07 -16.46 7.59
CA CYS A 72 -0.89 -16.00 8.72
C CYS A 72 -1.97 -17.06 9.01
N PHE A 73 -1.69 -17.92 10.00
CA PHE A 73 -2.65 -18.91 10.55
C PHE A 73 -3.33 -19.81 9.50
N GLY A 74 -2.60 -20.23 8.45
CA GLY A 74 -3.13 -21.14 7.43
C GLY A 74 -4.24 -20.51 6.58
N GLY A 75 -4.30 -19.18 6.52
CA GLY A 75 -5.32 -18.45 5.76
C GLY A 75 -6.70 -18.41 6.41
N LYS A 76 -6.82 -18.80 7.68
CA LYS A 76 -8.07 -18.79 8.44
C LYS A 76 -8.76 -17.41 8.44
N TYR A 77 -7.99 -16.34 8.30
CA TYR A 77 -8.46 -14.96 8.42
C TYR A 77 -8.48 -14.19 7.07
N HIS A 78 -8.43 -14.87 5.92
CA HIS A 78 -8.52 -14.20 4.62
C HIS A 78 -9.80 -13.34 4.47
N GLU A 79 -10.93 -13.84 4.97
CA GLU A 79 -12.20 -13.09 4.92
C GLU A 79 -12.17 -11.84 5.80
N VAL A 80 -11.36 -11.86 6.86
CA VAL A 80 -11.14 -10.67 7.69
C VAL A 80 -10.37 -9.61 6.89
N ALA A 81 -9.29 -10.02 6.23
CA ALA A 81 -8.55 -9.13 5.33
C ALA A 81 -9.49 -8.55 4.27
N GLU A 82 -10.26 -9.40 3.57
CA GLU A 82 -11.25 -8.97 2.58
C GLU A 82 -12.25 -7.96 3.13
N ASP A 83 -12.83 -8.20 4.32
CA ASP A 83 -13.79 -7.27 4.92
C ASP A 83 -13.12 -5.91 5.28
N THR A 84 -11.84 -5.92 5.66
CA THR A 84 -11.04 -4.72 5.93
C THR A 84 -10.77 -3.86 4.69
N HIS A 85 -10.95 -4.38 3.47
CA HIS A 85 -10.77 -3.61 2.23
C HIS A 85 -11.94 -2.67 1.90
N TRP A 86 -13.06 -2.76 2.63
CA TRP A 86 -14.31 -2.13 2.22
C TRP A 86 -14.81 -1.07 3.22
N ALA A 87 -15.63 -0.14 2.71
CA ALA A 87 -16.18 0.98 3.47
C ALA A 87 -16.95 0.59 4.74
N PRO A 88 -17.62 -0.58 4.85
CA PRO A 88 -18.22 -1.02 6.10
C PRO A 88 -17.24 -1.09 7.28
N PHE A 89 -15.97 -1.46 7.05
CA PHE A 89 -14.95 -1.47 8.10
C PHE A 89 -14.54 -0.04 8.51
N LEU A 90 -14.43 0.87 7.54
CA LEU A 90 -14.23 2.30 7.78
C LEU A 90 -15.36 2.88 8.64
N ASN A 91 -16.61 2.57 8.30
CA ASN A 91 -17.78 3.01 9.06
C ASN A 91 -17.71 2.52 10.53
N ALA A 92 -17.38 1.25 10.75
CA ALA A 92 -17.21 0.70 12.10
C ALA A 92 -16.08 1.41 12.86
N THR A 93 -14.95 1.67 12.19
CA THR A 93 -13.80 2.37 12.77
C THR A 93 -14.15 3.80 13.18
N VAL A 94 -14.79 4.58 12.30
CA VAL A 94 -15.17 5.96 12.62
C VAL A 94 -16.17 5.99 13.79
N ASN A 95 -17.18 5.13 13.77
CA ASN A 95 -18.16 5.09 14.86
C ASN A 95 -17.52 4.67 16.19
N TYR A 96 -16.55 3.75 16.16
CA TYR A 96 -15.76 3.36 17.32
C TYR A 96 -14.96 4.54 17.87
N ILE A 97 -14.18 5.23 17.03
CA ILE A 97 -13.37 6.39 17.44
C ILE A 97 -14.25 7.45 18.09
N ARG A 98 -15.34 7.84 17.42
CA ARG A 98 -16.23 8.91 17.89
C ARG A 98 -16.91 8.57 19.22
N ARG A 99 -17.32 7.32 19.41
CA ARG A 99 -18.00 6.89 20.63
C ARG A 99 -17.04 6.73 21.80
N LYS A 100 -15.82 6.26 21.55
CA LYS A 100 -14.87 5.91 22.61
C LYS A 100 -13.92 7.04 22.97
N TYR A 101 -13.56 7.89 22.01
CA TYR A 101 -12.51 8.90 22.16
C TYR A 101 -13.02 10.30 21.77
N PRO A 102 -13.57 11.08 22.72
CA PRO A 102 -13.92 12.46 22.48
C PRO A 102 -12.66 13.31 22.24
N GLN A 103 -12.78 14.36 21.42
CA GLN A 103 -11.71 15.35 21.24
C GLN A 103 -11.58 16.26 22.48
N PRO A 104 -10.38 16.79 22.81
CA PRO A 104 -9.11 16.57 22.12
C PRO A 104 -8.56 15.16 22.37
N TRP A 105 -7.90 14.61 21.34
CA TRP A 105 -7.37 13.25 21.34
C TRP A 105 -6.01 13.17 22.05
N ASP A 106 -5.78 12.08 22.77
CA ASP A 106 -4.45 11.71 23.24
C ASP A 106 -3.61 11.13 22.09
N GLU A 107 -2.30 11.02 22.30
CA GLU A 107 -1.37 10.55 21.26
C GLU A 107 -1.76 9.19 20.68
N ALA A 108 -2.21 8.25 21.52
CA ALA A 108 -2.63 6.94 21.04
C ALA A 108 -3.90 7.00 20.17
N THR A 109 -4.81 7.96 20.39
CA THR A 109 -5.97 8.16 19.52
C THR A 109 -5.55 8.85 18.23
N GLU A 110 -4.66 9.83 18.31
CA GLU A 110 -4.07 10.45 17.10
C GLU A 110 -3.42 9.38 16.21
N LYS A 111 -2.70 8.41 16.79
CA LYS A 111 -2.12 7.29 16.03
C LYS A 111 -3.16 6.36 15.43
N LEU A 112 -4.24 6.03 16.15
CA LEU A 112 -5.36 5.26 15.57
C LEU A 112 -5.99 5.99 14.37
N VAL A 113 -6.13 7.32 14.48
CA VAL A 113 -6.63 8.15 13.38
C VAL A 113 -5.64 8.14 12.22
N ALA A 114 -4.34 8.37 12.46
CA ALA A 114 -3.31 8.31 11.42
C ALA A 114 -3.28 6.94 10.71
N PHE A 115 -3.31 5.85 11.48
CA PHE A 115 -3.42 4.48 10.96
C PHE A 115 -4.66 4.28 10.09
N THR A 116 -5.78 4.89 10.50
CA THR A 116 -7.04 4.86 9.74
C THR A 116 -6.91 5.53 8.39
N PHE A 117 -6.33 6.74 8.34
CA PHE A 117 -6.03 7.42 7.08
C PHE A 117 -5.09 6.59 6.20
N GLY A 118 -4.16 5.86 6.84
CA GLY A 118 -3.27 4.92 6.18
C GLY A 118 -4.03 3.82 5.41
N TYR A 119 -4.87 3.04 6.09
CA TYR A 119 -5.58 1.93 5.44
C TYR A 119 -6.65 2.41 4.44
N ILE A 120 -7.23 3.60 4.64
CA ILE A 120 -8.17 4.18 3.66
C ILE A 120 -7.48 4.35 2.30
N SER A 121 -6.20 4.76 2.28
CA SER A 121 -5.44 4.88 1.04
C SER A 121 -5.36 3.55 0.28
N HIS A 122 -5.20 2.43 0.99
CA HIS A 122 -5.21 1.09 0.42
C HIS A 122 -6.59 0.71 -0.13
N GLN A 123 -7.64 0.90 0.68
CA GLN A 123 -9.01 0.63 0.23
C GLN A 123 -9.37 1.37 -1.06
N VAL A 124 -8.91 2.62 -1.20
CA VAL A 124 -9.14 3.43 -2.40
C VAL A 124 -8.29 2.95 -3.57
N ALA A 125 -7.00 2.71 -3.35
CA ALA A 125 -6.06 2.28 -4.38
C ALA A 125 -6.50 0.98 -5.08
N ASP A 126 -6.89 -0.03 -4.30
CA ASP A 126 -7.26 -1.35 -4.81
C ASP A 126 -8.41 -1.31 -5.81
N ILE A 127 -9.33 -0.38 -5.64
CA ILE A 127 -10.51 -0.27 -6.50
C ILE A 127 -10.10 0.01 -7.95
N SER A 128 -9.26 1.03 -8.16
CA SER A 128 -8.74 1.38 -9.48
C SER A 128 -7.58 0.50 -9.93
N TRP A 129 -6.78 -0.06 -9.01
CA TRP A 129 -5.68 -0.97 -9.35
C TRP A 129 -6.19 -2.30 -9.91
N HIS A 130 -7.12 -2.95 -9.19
CA HIS A 130 -7.66 -4.28 -9.54
C HIS A 130 -8.93 -4.23 -10.42
N SER A 131 -9.40 -3.05 -10.84
CA SER A 131 -10.67 -2.90 -11.58
C SER A 131 -11.89 -3.45 -10.82
N LEU A 132 -12.03 -3.06 -9.54
CA LEU A 132 -13.14 -3.47 -8.69
C LEU A 132 -14.33 -2.51 -8.84
N ALA A 133 -15.41 -2.72 -8.09
CA ALA A 133 -16.56 -1.82 -8.03
C ALA A 133 -17.19 -1.35 -9.38
N GLY A 134 -17.03 -2.15 -10.44
CA GLY A 134 -17.59 -1.85 -11.77
C GLY A 134 -16.61 -1.21 -12.77
N PHE A 135 -15.39 -0.88 -12.33
CA PHE A 135 -14.32 -0.46 -13.23
C PHE A 135 -13.88 -1.61 -14.15
N LYS A 136 -13.46 -1.29 -15.37
CA LYS A 136 -13.07 -2.28 -16.40
C LYS A 136 -11.65 -2.10 -16.95
N GLN A 137 -11.01 -0.98 -16.62
CA GLN A 137 -9.76 -0.54 -17.23
C GLN A 137 -8.78 -0.05 -16.17
N GLY A 138 -8.88 -0.58 -14.96
CA GLY A 138 -7.92 -0.34 -13.90
C GLY A 138 -6.52 -0.82 -14.27
N PHE A 139 -5.54 -0.44 -13.46
CA PHE A 139 -4.12 -0.57 -13.79
C PHE A 139 -3.71 -1.98 -14.25
N ILE A 140 -4.01 -3.00 -13.43
CA ILE A 140 -3.65 -4.39 -13.76
C ILE A 140 -4.33 -4.86 -15.05
N GLN A 141 -5.60 -4.49 -15.24
CA GLN A 141 -6.34 -4.91 -16.43
C GLN A 141 -5.79 -4.26 -17.71
N ALA A 142 -5.39 -2.99 -17.63
CA ALA A 142 -4.72 -2.30 -18.72
C ALA A 142 -3.35 -2.94 -19.02
N MET A 143 -2.55 -3.17 -17.98
CA MET A 143 -1.27 -3.85 -18.10
C MET A 143 -1.43 -5.27 -18.70
N ALA A 144 -2.47 -6.01 -18.29
CA ALA A 144 -2.77 -7.33 -18.82
C ALA A 144 -3.02 -7.28 -20.33
N ASN A 145 -3.81 -6.32 -20.79
CA ASN A 145 -4.13 -6.17 -22.20
C ASN A 145 -2.92 -5.75 -23.04
N VAL A 146 -2.01 -4.94 -22.47
CA VAL A 146 -0.84 -4.40 -23.19
C VAL A 146 0.36 -5.36 -23.18
N ASN A 147 0.67 -5.98 -22.04
CA ASN A 147 1.90 -6.77 -21.86
C ASN A 147 1.68 -8.27 -21.66
N PHE A 148 0.46 -8.71 -21.34
CA PHE A 148 0.20 -10.11 -20.98
C PHE A 148 -0.91 -10.76 -21.81
N HIS A 149 -1.21 -10.23 -23.00
CA HIS A 149 -2.22 -10.76 -23.94
C HIS A 149 -3.60 -10.97 -23.29
N GLY A 150 -3.98 -10.09 -22.36
CA GLY A 150 -5.24 -10.14 -21.61
C GLY A 150 -5.26 -11.12 -20.42
N VAL A 151 -4.14 -11.76 -20.08
CA VAL A 151 -4.07 -12.70 -18.95
C VAL A 151 -3.89 -11.95 -17.62
N PHE A 152 -5.02 -11.64 -16.96
CA PHE A 152 -5.06 -10.85 -15.72
C PHE A 152 -4.18 -11.42 -14.61
N ASP A 153 -4.27 -12.73 -14.30
CA ASP A 153 -3.50 -13.34 -13.20
C ASP A 153 -1.98 -13.17 -13.35
N LYS A 154 -1.47 -13.20 -14.58
CA LYS A 154 -0.04 -12.97 -14.86
C LYS A 154 0.33 -11.51 -14.66
N ALA A 155 -0.52 -10.60 -15.14
CA ALA A 155 -0.33 -9.18 -14.96
C ALA A 155 -0.38 -8.79 -13.48
N HIS A 156 -1.35 -9.30 -12.72
CA HIS A 156 -1.51 -9.04 -11.30
C HIS A 156 -0.22 -9.33 -10.52
N THR A 157 0.32 -10.55 -10.69
CA THR A 157 1.59 -10.93 -10.03
C THR A 157 2.73 -9.96 -10.36
N ASP A 158 2.89 -9.61 -11.64
CA ASP A 158 3.99 -8.76 -12.07
C ASP A 158 3.74 -7.28 -11.70
N ALA A 159 2.49 -6.83 -11.60
CA ALA A 159 2.11 -5.48 -11.21
C ALA A 159 2.43 -5.22 -9.76
N ASP A 160 1.99 -6.09 -8.87
CA ASP A 160 2.11 -5.85 -7.44
C ASP A 160 3.59 -5.94 -7.01
N ILE A 161 4.27 -7.03 -7.36
CA ILE A 161 5.69 -7.19 -7.03
C ILE A 161 6.52 -6.16 -7.78
N GLY A 162 6.26 -5.98 -9.08
CA GLY A 162 7.03 -5.04 -9.90
C GLY A 162 6.84 -3.60 -9.43
N GLY A 163 5.62 -3.21 -9.07
CA GLY A 163 5.26 -1.91 -8.52
C GLY A 163 6.02 -1.62 -7.24
N ASP A 164 6.10 -2.58 -6.32
CA ASP A 164 6.87 -2.43 -5.09
C ASP A 164 8.37 -2.24 -5.37
N MET A 165 8.91 -3.04 -6.28
CA MET A 165 10.33 -2.94 -6.62
C MET A 165 10.66 -1.64 -7.34
N LEU A 166 9.79 -1.16 -8.23
CA LEU A 166 9.92 0.14 -8.91
C LEU A 166 9.85 1.28 -7.91
N THR A 167 8.85 1.27 -7.05
CA THR A 167 8.62 2.27 -6.01
C THR A 167 9.82 2.36 -5.06
N GLN A 168 10.35 1.23 -4.59
CA GLN A 168 11.53 1.19 -3.74
C GLN A 168 12.83 1.58 -4.47
N PHE A 169 12.88 1.34 -5.78
CA PHE A 169 14.02 1.73 -6.61
C PHE A 169 14.04 3.25 -6.85
N ASP A 170 12.94 3.86 -7.25
CA ASP A 170 12.87 5.31 -7.53
C ASP A 170 13.18 6.15 -6.28
N ASN A 171 12.79 5.62 -5.11
CA ASN A 171 13.00 6.24 -3.81
C ASN A 171 14.27 5.74 -3.11
N SER A 172 15.29 5.29 -3.85
CA SER A 172 16.47 4.69 -3.22
C SER A 172 17.31 5.63 -2.35
N ASP A 173 17.22 6.95 -2.57
CA ASP A 173 17.96 7.97 -1.80
C ASP A 173 17.23 8.36 -0.52
N ASP A 174 15.91 8.21 -0.51
CA ASP A 174 15.02 8.45 0.63
C ASP A 174 13.94 7.36 0.66
N PRO A 175 14.26 6.18 1.25
CA PRO A 175 13.37 5.04 1.21
C PRO A 175 12.01 5.37 1.83
N ILE A 176 10.94 5.17 1.06
CA ILE A 176 9.59 5.59 1.47
C ILE A 176 9.18 4.96 2.80
N GLY A 177 8.62 5.78 3.67
CA GLY A 177 7.96 5.38 4.90
C GLY A 177 8.90 5.12 6.08
N SER A 178 8.28 4.98 7.26
CA SER A 178 8.97 4.79 8.53
C SER A 178 9.54 3.37 8.67
N ASN A 179 10.78 3.25 9.17
CA ASN A 179 11.34 1.96 9.63
C ASN A 179 10.74 1.49 10.97
N THR A 180 9.87 2.28 11.59
CA THR A 180 9.15 1.93 12.80
C THR A 180 7.66 1.92 12.49
N TRP A 181 6.99 0.81 12.74
CA TRP A 181 5.54 0.72 12.59
C TRP A 181 4.87 0.71 13.95
N TYR A 182 3.75 1.44 14.05
CA TYR A 182 2.85 1.36 15.19
C TYR A 182 1.51 0.77 14.74
N VAL A 183 1.10 -0.33 15.35
CA VAL A 183 -0.20 -0.96 15.08
C VAL A 183 -1.10 -0.84 16.32
N PRO A 184 -2.29 -0.19 16.23
CA PRO A 184 -3.21 -0.01 17.35
C PRO A 184 -4.01 -1.30 17.65
N VAL A 185 -3.31 -2.37 18.03
CA VAL A 185 -3.84 -3.74 18.21
C VAL A 185 -5.08 -3.79 19.10
N ASP A 186 -5.10 -3.03 20.20
CA ASP A 186 -6.23 -3.06 21.14
C ASP A 186 -7.48 -2.41 20.57
N ASP A 187 -7.30 -1.34 19.78
CA ASP A 187 -8.39 -0.65 19.11
C ASP A 187 -8.92 -1.47 17.93
N LEU A 188 -8.04 -2.03 17.11
CA LEU A 188 -8.41 -2.92 16.00
C LEU A 188 -9.22 -4.13 16.50
N TYR A 189 -8.84 -4.71 17.63
CA TYR A 189 -9.60 -5.78 18.26
C TYR A 189 -11.05 -5.39 18.58
N GLU A 190 -11.27 -4.22 19.20
CA GLU A 190 -12.63 -3.78 19.51
C GLU A 190 -13.38 -3.33 18.26
N ILE A 191 -12.72 -2.71 17.28
CA ILE A 191 -13.33 -2.34 15.99
C ILE A 191 -13.84 -3.59 15.28
N TYR A 192 -13.03 -4.64 15.14
CA TYR A 192 -13.48 -5.88 14.52
C TYR A 192 -14.62 -6.53 15.28
N LYS A 193 -14.53 -6.57 16.61
CA LYS A 193 -15.59 -7.11 17.45
C LYS A 193 -16.92 -6.38 17.23
N GLU A 194 -16.89 -5.05 17.09
CA GLU A 194 -18.07 -4.25 16.75
C GLU A 194 -18.55 -4.48 15.32
N PHE A 195 -17.62 -4.54 14.37
CA PHE A 195 -17.90 -4.81 12.95
C PHE A 195 -18.66 -6.13 12.76
N TYR A 196 -18.28 -7.19 13.47
CA TYR A 196 -18.95 -8.49 13.43
C TYR A 196 -20.13 -8.63 14.42
N GLY A 197 -20.54 -7.55 15.09
CA GLY A 197 -21.63 -7.57 16.07
C GLY A 197 -21.38 -8.49 17.26
N GLY A 198 -20.12 -8.75 17.61
CA GLY A 198 -19.70 -9.64 18.69
C GLY A 198 -19.74 -11.14 18.37
N ASN A 199 -20.22 -11.53 17.18
CA ASN A 199 -20.35 -12.95 16.79
C ASN A 199 -19.03 -13.58 16.38
N GLN A 200 -18.09 -12.77 15.89
CA GLN A 200 -16.75 -13.18 15.50
C GLN A 200 -15.75 -12.24 16.15
N THR A 201 -14.83 -12.82 16.90
CA THR A 201 -13.77 -12.07 17.57
C THR A 201 -12.44 -12.53 17.00
N ILE A 202 -11.70 -11.60 16.41
CA ILE A 202 -10.35 -11.87 15.92
C ILE A 202 -9.39 -11.68 17.11
N PRO A 203 -8.58 -12.69 17.47
CA PRO A 203 -7.64 -12.54 18.58
C PRO A 203 -6.63 -11.42 18.33
N LYS A 204 -6.27 -10.66 19.37
CA LYS A 204 -5.20 -9.65 19.32
C LYS A 204 -3.89 -10.21 18.78
N THR A 205 -3.58 -11.47 19.11
CA THR A 205 -2.39 -12.17 18.62
C THR A 205 -2.38 -12.36 17.10
N VAL A 206 -3.55 -12.49 16.47
CA VAL A 206 -3.65 -12.57 15.01
C VAL A 206 -3.35 -11.21 14.40
N ILE A 207 -3.94 -10.15 14.94
CA ILE A 207 -3.68 -8.77 14.49
C ILE A 207 -2.19 -8.45 14.62
N GLU A 208 -1.57 -8.76 15.77
CA GLU A 208 -0.15 -8.51 16.02
C GLU A 208 0.75 -9.30 15.07
N LEU A 209 0.64 -10.63 15.06
CA LEU A 209 1.57 -11.48 14.31
C LEU A 209 1.44 -11.31 12.79
N CYS A 210 0.23 -11.11 12.29
CA CYS A 210 0.02 -10.96 10.85
C CYS A 210 0.44 -9.57 10.37
N SER A 211 0.33 -8.53 11.22
CA SER A 211 0.94 -7.22 10.93
C SER A 211 2.47 -7.26 11.02
N GLU A 212 3.04 -8.07 11.93
CA GLU A 212 4.49 -8.27 12.03
C GLU A 212 5.05 -8.97 10.79
N LEU A 213 4.33 -9.95 10.22
CA LEU A 213 4.70 -10.56 8.93
C LEU A 213 4.77 -9.53 7.81
N LEU A 214 3.77 -8.66 7.72
CA LEU A 214 3.70 -7.61 6.72
C LEU A 214 4.81 -6.57 6.89
N TYR A 215 5.16 -6.24 8.14
CA TYR A 215 6.32 -5.40 8.44
C TYR A 215 7.64 -6.04 7.96
N ILE A 216 7.82 -7.34 8.18
CA ILE A 216 8.99 -8.07 7.69
C ILE A 216 9.07 -8.02 6.15
N GLU A 217 7.93 -8.16 5.48
CA GLU A 217 7.82 -8.04 4.01
C GLU A 217 8.24 -6.65 3.54
N TYR A 218 7.66 -5.60 4.11
CA TYR A 218 8.03 -4.21 3.82
C TYR A 218 9.54 -3.96 3.97
N ILE A 219 10.14 -4.38 5.08
CA ILE A 219 11.58 -4.20 5.29
C ILE A 219 12.37 -5.02 4.26
N ALA A 220 11.94 -6.23 3.91
CA ALA A 220 12.60 -7.04 2.89
C ALA A 220 12.53 -6.39 1.49
N GLU A 221 11.40 -5.78 1.13
CA GLU A 221 11.17 -5.09 -0.15
C GLU A 221 12.15 -3.93 -0.34
N LYS A 222 12.42 -3.16 0.72
CA LYS A 222 13.41 -2.06 0.68
C LYS A 222 14.76 -2.52 0.15
N PHE A 223 15.11 -3.81 0.25
CA PHE A 223 16.38 -4.36 -0.25
C PHE A 223 16.27 -5.11 -1.56
N ALA A 224 15.15 -5.79 -1.77
CA ALA A 224 14.91 -6.58 -2.96
C ALA A 224 14.87 -5.71 -4.23
N GLY A 225 14.41 -4.45 -4.12
CA GLY A 225 14.23 -3.51 -5.23
C GLY A 225 15.35 -3.55 -6.27
N ALA A 226 16.58 -3.22 -5.88
CA ALA A 226 17.70 -3.11 -6.82
C ALA A 226 18.12 -4.43 -7.49
N LYS A 227 17.88 -5.59 -6.86
CA LYS A 227 18.25 -6.90 -7.42
C LYS A 227 17.16 -7.50 -8.32
N ILE A 228 15.90 -7.19 -8.05
CA ILE A 228 14.75 -7.82 -8.72
C ILE A 228 14.09 -6.86 -9.74
N PHE A 229 14.48 -5.58 -9.75
CA PHE A 229 14.03 -4.58 -10.72
C PHE A 229 14.24 -4.98 -12.19
N LYS A 230 15.46 -5.43 -12.57
CA LYS A 230 15.79 -5.71 -13.98
C LYS A 230 14.85 -6.75 -14.64
N PRO A 231 14.50 -7.88 -13.99
CA PRO A 231 13.51 -8.81 -14.53
C PRO A 231 12.10 -8.22 -14.75
N PHE A 232 11.57 -7.40 -13.84
CA PHE A 232 10.20 -6.89 -13.95
C PHE A 232 10.05 -5.84 -15.06
N VAL A 233 11.02 -4.92 -15.15
CA VAL A 233 11.02 -3.90 -16.21
C VAL A 233 11.06 -4.52 -17.61
N LYS A 234 11.79 -5.63 -17.79
CA LYS A 234 11.83 -6.34 -19.07
C LYS A 234 10.51 -7.02 -19.43
N LYS A 235 9.73 -7.45 -18.44
CA LYS A 235 8.45 -8.13 -18.67
C LYS A 235 7.31 -7.15 -18.95
N SER A 236 7.34 -5.98 -18.32
CA SER A 236 6.24 -5.01 -18.42
C SER A 236 6.76 -3.57 -18.62
N PRO A 237 6.96 -3.15 -19.88
CA PRO A 237 7.19 -1.74 -20.20
C PRO A 237 6.02 -0.83 -19.78
N PHE A 238 4.78 -1.35 -19.75
CA PHE A 238 3.63 -0.59 -19.26
C PHE A 238 3.83 -0.22 -17.79
N LEU A 239 4.23 -1.18 -16.95
CA LEU A 239 4.45 -0.92 -15.53
C LEU A 239 5.50 0.18 -15.33
N LEU A 240 6.63 0.13 -16.04
CA LEU A 240 7.65 1.19 -15.97
C LEU A 240 7.07 2.56 -16.36
N ASN A 241 6.35 2.63 -17.47
CA ASN A 241 5.96 3.91 -18.07
C ASN A 241 4.68 4.50 -17.46
N GLN A 242 3.85 3.67 -16.83
CA GLN A 242 2.48 4.03 -16.47
C GLN A 242 2.23 3.96 -14.97
N LEU A 243 3.11 3.36 -14.15
CA LEU A 243 2.92 3.22 -12.70
C LEU A 243 2.45 4.53 -12.05
N ASP A 244 3.07 5.65 -12.39
CA ASP A 244 2.75 6.94 -11.78
C ASP A 244 1.52 7.61 -12.44
N ASN A 245 1.45 7.57 -13.77
CA ASN A 245 0.59 8.46 -14.58
C ASN A 245 -0.62 7.79 -15.23
N TYR A 246 -0.81 6.48 -15.07
CA TYR A 246 -1.99 5.85 -15.64
C TYR A 246 -3.25 6.47 -15.03
N PHE A 247 -4.13 6.98 -15.88
CA PHE A 247 -5.27 7.80 -15.45
C PHE A 247 -6.27 7.08 -14.55
N LEU A 248 -6.26 5.75 -14.50
CA LEU A 248 -7.18 4.94 -13.70
C LEU A 248 -6.41 3.84 -12.97
N GLY A 249 -5.81 4.19 -11.83
CA GLY A 249 -5.00 3.29 -11.01
C GLY A 249 -3.49 3.50 -11.14
N GLY A 250 -3.02 4.62 -11.69
CA GLY A 250 -1.65 5.10 -11.45
C GLY A 250 -1.52 5.77 -10.09
N ILE A 251 -0.30 5.93 -9.57
CA ILE A 251 -0.04 6.48 -8.23
C ILE A 251 -0.72 7.84 -8.03
N HIS A 252 -0.62 8.75 -9.00
CA HIS A 252 -1.21 10.09 -8.87
C HIS A 252 -2.74 10.08 -8.86
N ASP A 253 -3.37 9.21 -9.67
CA ASP A 253 -4.83 9.04 -9.68
C ASP A 253 -5.32 8.49 -8.33
N MET A 254 -4.68 7.41 -7.86
CA MET A 254 -5.03 6.79 -6.58
C MET A 254 -4.82 7.75 -5.40
N ALA A 255 -3.74 8.53 -5.41
CA ALA A 255 -3.46 9.54 -4.40
C ALA A 255 -4.52 10.65 -4.36
N ALA A 256 -4.95 11.15 -5.52
CA ALA A 256 -5.99 12.16 -5.62
C ALA A 256 -7.34 11.65 -5.07
N TRP A 257 -7.72 10.42 -5.41
CA TRP A 257 -8.92 9.79 -4.84
C TRP A 257 -8.81 9.58 -3.34
N THR A 258 -7.64 9.17 -2.85
CA THR A 258 -7.37 9.03 -1.41
C THR A 258 -7.59 10.35 -0.68
N SER A 259 -7.03 11.47 -1.17
CA SER A 259 -7.24 12.79 -0.55
C SER A 259 -8.71 13.21 -0.53
N LYS A 260 -9.50 12.88 -1.57
CA LYS A 260 -10.95 13.11 -1.56
C LYS A 260 -11.61 12.33 -0.43
N ILE A 261 -11.35 11.02 -0.32
CA ILE A 261 -11.99 10.18 0.71
C ILE A 261 -11.50 10.52 2.11
N TRP A 262 -10.28 11.01 2.27
CA TRP A 262 -9.81 11.59 3.52
C TRP A 262 -10.67 12.78 3.98
N ASN A 263 -11.07 13.68 3.07
CA ASN A 263 -12.00 14.76 3.42
C ASN A 263 -13.38 14.23 3.87
N GLU A 264 -13.91 13.22 3.18
CA GLU A 264 -15.16 12.55 3.61
C GLU A 264 -14.98 11.92 5.01
N THR A 265 -13.79 11.38 5.28
CA THR A 265 -13.48 10.77 6.58
C THR A 265 -13.33 11.79 7.69
N VAL A 266 -12.74 12.95 7.41
CA VAL A 266 -12.75 14.08 8.36
C VAL A 266 -14.20 14.47 8.68
N PHE A 267 -15.05 14.61 7.68
CA PHE A 267 -16.47 14.89 7.90
C PHE A 267 -17.12 13.81 8.79
N MET A 268 -16.89 12.53 8.47
CA MET A 268 -17.43 11.42 9.26
C MET A 268 -16.94 11.45 10.71
N LEU A 269 -15.67 11.77 10.96
CA LEU A 269 -15.10 11.85 12.31
C LEU A 269 -15.71 13.00 13.12
N GLU A 270 -15.94 14.16 12.50
CA GLU A 270 -16.46 15.34 13.19
C GLU A 270 -17.99 15.29 13.39
N HIS A 271 -18.72 14.93 12.33
CA HIS A 271 -20.18 15.07 12.27
C HIS A 271 -20.89 13.73 12.37
N GLY A 272 -20.22 12.64 12.00
CA GLY A 272 -20.75 11.29 12.00
C GLY A 272 -21.08 10.77 10.62
N THR A 273 -21.39 9.48 10.59
CA THR A 273 -21.62 8.73 9.35
C THR A 273 -23.07 8.78 8.87
N SER A 274 -23.99 9.30 9.70
CA SER A 274 -25.44 9.31 9.39
C SER A 274 -25.83 10.17 8.21
N ALA A 275 -25.01 11.15 7.86
CA ALA A 275 -25.21 12.03 6.70
C ALA A 275 -24.45 11.57 5.45
N CYS A 276 -23.79 10.40 5.51
CA CYS A 276 -22.97 9.88 4.42
C CYS A 276 -23.64 8.68 3.73
N ASN A 277 -23.54 8.64 2.40
CA ASN A 277 -23.79 7.42 1.65
C ASN A 277 -22.52 6.56 1.69
N MET A 278 -22.64 5.36 2.24
CA MET A 278 -21.55 4.39 2.33
C MET A 278 -22.00 3.10 1.64
N GLU A 279 -21.76 3.04 0.33
CA GLU A 279 -21.80 1.78 -0.40
C GLU A 279 -20.65 0.87 0.04
N ARG A 280 -20.57 -0.36 -0.50
CA ARG A 280 -19.43 -1.26 -0.19
C ARG A 280 -18.08 -0.64 -0.57
N SER A 281 -18.02 0.07 -1.69
CA SER A 281 -16.80 0.67 -2.23
C SER A 281 -16.41 1.92 -1.45
N THR A 282 -15.18 1.97 -0.93
CA THR A 282 -14.66 3.15 -0.22
C THR A 282 -14.55 4.38 -1.14
N MET A 283 -14.28 4.18 -2.43
CA MET A 283 -14.24 5.27 -3.42
C MET A 283 -15.60 5.95 -3.64
N HIS A 284 -16.72 5.28 -3.30
CA HIS A 284 -18.07 5.84 -3.43
C HIS A 284 -18.58 6.53 -2.17
N VAL A 285 -17.79 6.59 -1.09
CA VAL A 285 -18.18 7.33 0.12
C VAL A 285 -18.37 8.80 -0.22
N ASN A 286 -19.52 9.34 0.20
CA ASN A 286 -19.89 10.73 -0.02
C ASN A 286 -20.77 11.25 1.13
N CYS A 287 -20.38 12.35 1.75
CA CYS A 287 -21.06 12.98 2.87
C CYS A 287 -21.83 14.26 2.52
N THR A 288 -21.93 14.62 1.25
CA THR A 288 -22.67 15.80 0.77
C THR A 288 -24.20 15.57 0.70
N GLY A 289 -24.87 15.65 1.86
CA GLY A 289 -26.27 16.10 2.00
C GLY A 289 -27.43 15.22 1.49
N TYR A 290 -28.20 14.68 2.44
CA TYR A 290 -29.60 14.20 2.36
C TYR A 290 -29.98 13.22 1.24
N LEU A 291 -29.86 11.92 1.53
CA LEU A 291 -30.72 10.89 0.95
C LEU A 291 -31.25 9.95 2.06
N PRO A 292 -32.44 9.34 1.90
CA PRO A 292 -33.02 8.46 2.91
C PRO A 292 -32.13 7.23 3.10
N ALA A 293 -32.06 6.73 4.34
CA ALA A 293 -31.35 5.50 4.68
C ALA A 293 -31.71 4.36 3.71
N HIS A 294 -30.78 4.01 2.82
CA HIS A 294 -30.92 2.81 2.01
C HIS A 294 -30.54 1.59 2.85
N ASN A 295 -31.57 0.92 3.38
CA ASN A 295 -31.46 -0.46 3.82
C ASN A 295 -31.22 -1.34 2.58
N GLY A 296 -29.97 -1.71 2.35
CA GLY A 296 -29.62 -2.61 1.26
C GLY A 296 -28.13 -2.82 1.12
N GLN A 297 -27.54 -3.62 2.01
CA GLN A 297 -26.26 -4.26 1.72
C GLN A 297 -26.48 -5.24 0.55
N SER A 298 -26.28 -4.74 -0.67
CA SER A 298 -26.09 -5.59 -1.84
C SER A 298 -24.75 -6.31 -1.66
N VAL A 299 -24.82 -7.59 -1.33
CA VAL A 299 -23.69 -8.52 -1.35
C VAL A 299 -23.30 -8.74 -2.81
N MET A 300 -22.55 -7.80 -3.39
CA MET A 300 -21.82 -8.10 -4.63
C MET A 300 -20.80 -9.20 -4.32
N ALA A 301 -20.72 -10.18 -5.22
CA ALA A 301 -19.84 -11.33 -5.10
C ALA A 301 -18.40 -10.89 -4.80
N ARG A 302 -17.80 -11.50 -3.76
CA ARG A 302 -16.39 -11.36 -3.39
C ARG A 302 -15.54 -11.70 -4.61
N LYS A 303 -15.03 -10.68 -5.32
CA LYS A 303 -13.99 -10.89 -6.33
C LYS A 303 -12.67 -10.82 -5.60
N ASN A 304 -12.11 -11.99 -5.36
CA ASN A 304 -10.77 -12.16 -4.84
C ASN A 304 -9.79 -11.40 -5.77
N PRO A 305 -9.01 -10.42 -5.26
CA PRO A 305 -8.21 -9.52 -6.08
C PRO A 305 -7.24 -10.25 -7.02
N GLY A 306 -6.78 -11.44 -6.67
CA GLY A 306 -5.97 -12.31 -7.53
C GLY A 306 -5.18 -13.31 -6.72
N ARG A 307 -4.33 -14.11 -7.38
CA ARG A 307 -3.35 -14.98 -6.73
C ARG A 307 -1.96 -14.43 -7.01
N GLY A 308 -1.28 -13.91 -5.99
CA GLY A 308 0.15 -13.54 -6.08
C GLY A 308 1.08 -14.76 -6.12
N TYR A 309 2.40 -14.54 -5.97
CA TYR A 309 3.49 -15.55 -6.03
C TYR A 309 4.13 -15.85 -4.64
N PRO A 310 4.81 -17.00 -4.46
CA PRO A 310 5.37 -17.42 -3.18
C PRO A 310 6.28 -16.40 -2.50
N HIS A 311 5.94 -16.17 -1.23
CA HIS A 311 6.67 -15.45 -0.21
C HIS A 311 8.17 -15.81 -0.21
N LYS A 312 9.02 -14.79 -0.27
CA LYS A 312 10.42 -14.89 0.14
C LYS A 312 10.69 -13.79 1.16
N ASN A 313 10.64 -14.12 2.45
CA ASN A 313 10.93 -13.19 3.55
C ASN A 313 12.39 -12.69 3.57
N GLY A 314 13.16 -12.86 2.48
CA GLY A 314 14.60 -12.61 2.47
C GLY A 314 15.41 -13.49 3.43
N GLY A 315 14.78 -14.49 4.08
CA GLY A 315 15.37 -15.25 5.19
C GLY A 315 15.07 -14.68 6.58
N TRP A 316 14.30 -13.60 6.69
CA TRP A 316 13.91 -12.95 7.94
C TRP A 316 12.72 -13.64 8.61
N SER A 317 12.68 -13.54 9.93
CA SER A 317 11.69 -14.16 10.80
C SER A 317 11.20 -13.18 11.88
N TYR A 318 10.19 -13.58 12.63
CA TYR A 318 9.69 -12.82 13.80
C TYR A 318 10.79 -12.50 14.83
N ASN A 319 11.86 -13.31 14.91
CA ASN A 319 12.96 -13.05 15.84
C ASN A 319 13.86 -11.88 15.41
N ASP A 320 13.72 -11.42 14.17
CA ASP A 320 14.49 -10.32 13.60
C ASP A 320 13.76 -8.97 13.74
N VAL A 321 12.61 -8.95 14.44
CA VAL A 321 11.80 -7.76 14.74
C VAL A 321 11.79 -7.51 16.24
N HIS A 322 12.10 -6.28 16.65
CA HIS A 322 11.95 -5.83 18.02
C HIS A 322 10.52 -5.34 18.24
N LYS A 323 9.82 -6.00 19.17
CA LYS A 323 8.44 -5.70 19.54
C LYS A 323 8.36 -5.00 20.88
N THR A 324 7.78 -3.81 20.91
CA THR A 324 7.56 -3.06 22.14
C THR A 324 6.08 -2.77 22.32
N LYS A 325 5.50 -3.29 23.40
CA LYS A 325 4.10 -2.99 23.75
C LYS A 325 3.99 -1.54 24.21
N SER A 326 2.90 -0.90 23.79
CA SER A 326 2.50 0.43 24.22
C SER A 326 1.14 0.35 24.95
N LEU A 327 0.55 1.50 25.27
CA LEU A 327 -0.74 1.59 25.95
C LEU A 327 -1.88 0.88 25.20
N ARG A 328 -1.95 0.99 23.87
CA ARG A 328 -3.06 0.47 23.03
C ARG A 328 -2.61 -0.27 21.76
N GLY A 329 -1.31 -0.45 21.59
CA GLY A 329 -0.75 -0.99 20.37
C GLY A 329 0.64 -1.56 20.56
N VAL A 330 1.25 -1.97 19.45
CA VAL A 330 2.58 -2.56 19.42
C VAL A 330 3.43 -1.82 18.40
N TYR A 331 4.68 -1.54 18.80
CA TYR A 331 5.70 -1.07 17.90
C TYR A 331 6.48 -2.23 17.30
N PHE A 332 6.69 -2.18 15.98
CA PHE A 332 7.63 -3.02 15.27
C PHE A 332 8.82 -2.17 14.82
N THR A 333 10.01 -2.62 15.18
CA THR A 333 11.27 -1.98 14.81
C THR A 333 12.26 -3.04 14.33
N PRO A 334 13.24 -2.70 13.47
CA PRO A 334 14.20 -3.67 12.99
C PRO A 334 15.04 -4.17 14.17
N GLY A 335 15.21 -5.48 14.30
CA GLY A 335 16.20 -6.02 15.23
C GLY A 335 17.63 -5.75 14.75
N ASP A 336 18.62 -6.00 15.60
CA ASP A 336 20.02 -5.59 15.35
C ASP A 336 20.55 -6.03 13.98
N LYS A 337 20.32 -7.30 13.60
CA LYS A 337 20.73 -7.83 12.29
C LYS A 337 20.05 -7.12 11.12
N MET A 338 18.76 -6.81 11.28
CA MET A 338 17.98 -6.12 10.26
C MET A 338 18.41 -4.65 10.16
N ALA A 339 18.70 -4.00 11.28
CA ALA A 339 19.22 -2.63 11.36
C ALA A 339 20.63 -2.49 10.74
N GLU A 340 21.54 -3.42 11.05
CA GLU A 340 22.87 -3.47 10.44
C GLU A 340 22.77 -3.67 8.92
N TYR A 341 21.86 -4.57 8.50
CA TYR A 341 21.59 -4.79 7.09
C TYR A 341 20.99 -3.56 6.39
N ILE A 342 20.04 -2.86 7.03
CA ILE A 342 19.48 -1.57 6.56
C ILE A 342 20.62 -0.57 6.31
N THR A 343 21.50 -0.41 7.28
CA THR A 343 22.59 0.58 7.23
C THR A 343 23.59 0.23 6.12
N GLY A 344 24.09 -1.01 6.09
CA GLY A 344 25.07 -1.44 5.10
C GLY A 344 24.53 -1.44 3.66
N ALA A 345 23.25 -1.73 3.46
CA ALA A 345 22.61 -1.65 2.15
C ALA A 345 22.42 -0.20 1.67
N THR A 346 22.14 0.72 2.59
CA THR A 346 22.04 2.16 2.28
C THR A 346 23.40 2.69 1.82
N GLU A 347 24.48 2.31 2.50
CA GLU A 347 25.85 2.69 2.13
C GLU A 347 26.28 2.09 0.77
N LYS A 348 25.97 0.81 0.52
CA LYS A 348 26.24 0.18 -0.79
C LYS A 348 25.46 0.85 -1.92
N ARG A 349 24.19 1.23 -1.70
CA ARG A 349 23.39 1.96 -2.69
C ARG A 349 24.00 3.30 -3.04
N LYS A 350 24.38 4.11 -2.04
CA LYS A 350 25.08 5.40 -2.27
C LYS A 350 26.36 5.24 -3.11
N LYS A 351 27.06 4.11 -2.98
CA LYS A 351 28.27 3.81 -3.78
C LYS A 351 27.96 3.35 -5.22
N VAL A 352 26.88 2.61 -5.45
CA VAL A 352 26.44 2.16 -6.79
C VAL A 352 25.83 3.32 -7.58
N LEU A 353 25.15 4.25 -6.91
CA LEU A 353 24.51 5.42 -7.49
C LEU A 353 25.46 6.62 -7.63
N GLY A 354 26.76 6.40 -7.45
CA GLY A 354 27.80 7.40 -7.61
C GLY A 354 28.03 7.77 -9.08
N GLN A 355 27.10 8.52 -9.66
CA GLN A 355 27.24 9.60 -10.64
C GLN A 355 25.83 9.99 -11.11
N THR A 356 25.25 11.00 -10.48
CA THR A 356 24.07 11.68 -11.02
C THR A 356 24.56 12.61 -12.13
N GLU A 357 24.43 12.20 -13.38
CA GLU A 357 24.60 13.13 -14.51
C GLU A 357 23.29 13.88 -14.74
N THR A 358 23.40 15.18 -14.96
CA THR A 358 22.27 16.07 -15.26
C THR A 358 22.15 16.19 -16.78
N SER A 359 21.01 15.81 -17.36
CA SER A 359 20.70 16.04 -18.77
C SER A 359 19.66 17.16 -18.93
N GLU A 360 19.97 18.16 -19.74
CA GLU A 360 19.02 19.23 -20.10
C GLU A 360 18.21 18.82 -21.35
N HIS A 361 16.89 18.74 -21.21
CA HIS A 361 15.99 18.47 -22.35
C HIS A 361 14.89 19.53 -22.44
N SER A 362 14.69 20.07 -23.65
CA SER A 362 13.73 21.14 -23.93
C SER A 362 12.28 20.67 -24.03
N TYR A 363 12.03 19.36 -24.06
CA TYR A 363 10.70 18.75 -24.03
C TYR A 363 10.78 17.35 -23.38
N SER A 364 10.65 17.26 -22.06
CA SER A 364 10.37 15.99 -21.38
C SER A 364 8.87 15.88 -21.11
N GLN A 365 8.15 15.03 -21.84
CA GLN A 365 6.84 14.58 -21.37
C GLN A 365 7.02 13.63 -20.19
N ILE A 366 6.09 13.70 -19.25
CA ILE A 366 6.07 12.92 -18.00
C ILE A 366 6.01 11.43 -18.36
N GLY A 367 7.09 10.71 -18.07
CA GLY A 367 7.22 9.28 -18.29
C GLY A 367 8.67 8.83 -18.09
N LYS A 368 8.87 7.65 -17.50
CA LYS A 368 10.19 7.04 -17.41
C LYS A 368 10.66 6.71 -18.84
N SER A 369 11.70 7.36 -19.35
CA SER A 369 12.27 7.00 -20.65
C SER A 369 13.43 6.03 -20.44
N MET A 370 13.49 4.99 -21.27
CA MET A 370 14.61 4.05 -21.32
C MET A 370 15.37 4.32 -22.61
N GLU A 371 16.59 4.81 -22.51
CA GLU A 371 17.45 5.17 -23.64
C GLU A 371 18.79 4.44 -23.53
N GLU A 372 19.35 4.04 -24.66
CA GLU A 372 20.69 3.46 -24.71
C GLU A 372 21.69 4.58 -25.04
N ILE A 373 22.54 4.93 -24.08
CA ILE A 373 23.57 5.96 -24.28
C ILE A 373 24.90 5.29 -24.56
N LYS A 374 25.51 5.67 -25.68
CA LYS A 374 26.86 5.26 -26.05
C LYS A 374 27.87 6.27 -25.51
N THR A 375 28.75 5.86 -24.62
CA THR A 375 29.82 6.71 -24.07
C THR A 375 31.01 6.82 -25.03
N PRO A 376 31.90 7.82 -24.83
CA PRO A 376 33.06 8.06 -25.71
C PRO A 376 34.06 6.88 -25.80
N ASP A 377 34.00 5.95 -24.85
CA ASP A 377 34.79 4.72 -24.79
C ASP A 377 34.10 3.51 -25.47
N ASP A 378 33.02 3.74 -26.22
CA ASP A 378 32.23 2.71 -26.91
C ASP A 378 31.45 1.76 -25.97
N THR A 379 31.30 2.12 -24.69
CA THR A 379 30.44 1.41 -23.74
C THR A 379 28.98 1.85 -23.91
N TYR A 380 28.03 0.92 -23.81
CA TYR A 380 26.60 1.21 -23.88
C TYR A 380 25.98 1.12 -22.49
N TYR A 381 25.33 2.18 -22.05
CA TYR A 381 24.58 2.23 -20.79
C TYR A 381 23.10 2.31 -21.07
N LEU A 382 22.33 1.49 -20.36
CA LEU A 382 20.89 1.67 -20.30
C LEU A 382 20.59 2.79 -19.31
N VAL A 383 20.06 3.90 -19.81
CA VAL A 383 19.66 5.06 -19.03
C VAL A 383 18.16 5.03 -18.82
N ILE A 384 17.74 5.00 -17.55
CA ILE A 384 16.37 5.25 -17.17
C ILE A 384 16.30 6.68 -16.63
N SER A 385 15.58 7.56 -17.31
CA SER A 385 15.32 8.92 -16.82
C SER A 385 13.92 8.98 -16.21
N ALA A 386 13.82 9.43 -14.96
CA ALA A 386 12.55 9.71 -14.28
C ALA A 386 12.50 11.21 -13.97
N PRO A 387 12.10 12.07 -14.93
CA PRO A 387 11.96 13.49 -14.68
C PRO A 387 10.87 13.73 -13.63
N THR A 388 11.20 14.48 -12.57
CA THR A 388 10.18 15.04 -11.67
C THR A 388 9.51 16.27 -12.31
N TYR A 389 8.47 16.80 -11.66
CA TYR A 389 7.75 18.00 -12.10
C TYR A 389 8.71 19.14 -12.51
N SER A 390 8.47 19.73 -13.68
CA SER A 390 9.22 20.89 -14.17
C SER A 390 8.43 22.18 -13.94
N ASP A 391 9.08 23.21 -13.40
CA ASP A 391 8.54 24.57 -13.43
C ASP A 391 8.68 25.17 -14.84
N LEU A 392 7.71 25.99 -15.24
CA LEU A 392 7.77 26.70 -16.53
C LEU A 392 9.05 27.57 -16.59
N GLY A 393 9.94 27.27 -17.53
CA GLY A 393 11.21 27.99 -17.71
C GLY A 393 12.39 27.48 -16.88
N ARG A 394 12.26 26.31 -16.21
CA ARG A 394 13.39 25.63 -15.54
C ARG A 394 13.63 24.24 -16.14
N PRO A 395 14.88 23.77 -16.22
CA PRO A 395 15.18 22.39 -16.61
C PRO A 395 14.49 21.38 -15.69
N SER A 396 13.95 20.31 -16.26
CA SER A 396 13.43 19.17 -15.48
C SER A 396 14.57 18.49 -14.74
N ILE A 397 14.45 18.33 -13.42
CA ILE A 397 15.41 17.55 -12.63
C ILE A 397 14.86 16.14 -12.53
N GLY A 398 15.61 15.16 -13.05
CA GLY A 398 15.23 13.76 -13.00
C GLY A 398 16.36 12.89 -12.49
N LYS A 399 16.01 11.74 -11.91
CA LYS A 399 17.02 10.71 -11.61
C LYS A 399 17.36 9.98 -12.90
N VAL A 400 18.66 9.87 -13.16
CA VAL A 400 19.25 9.13 -14.27
C VAL A 400 19.95 7.91 -13.67
N TRP A 401 19.48 6.71 -14.04
CA TRP A 401 20.08 5.46 -13.57
C TRP A 401 20.92 4.84 -14.69
N PHE A 402 22.19 4.60 -14.43
CA PHE A 402 23.10 3.85 -15.32
C PHE A 402 23.08 2.37 -14.91
N ILE A 403 22.67 1.47 -15.80
CA ILE A 403 22.38 0.05 -15.48
C ILE A 403 23.30 -0.94 -16.17
#